data_AF-Q3MSW3-F1
#
_entry.id   AF-Q3MSW3-F1
#
_cell.length_a   1.000
_cell.length_b   1.000
_cell.length_c   1.000
_cell.angle_alpha   90.00
_cell.angle_beta   90.00
_cell.angle_gamma   90.00
#
_symmetry.space_group_name_H-M   'P 1'
#
loop_
_entity.id
_entity.type
_entity.pdbx_description
1 polymer ?
#
loop_
_entity_poly.entity_id
_entity_poly.type
_entity_poly.pdbx_seq_one_letter_code
_entity_poly.pdbx_strand_id
1 'polypeptide(L)'
;FMMRNERDWVVIFNIPRIEAAIKAGKFETLGDSKVPVVDGREGSELTRYIPVPKNPHGCNTSSDGKYFIANGKLSPTVSMIEIAKLDDLFAGKFKDPREVIAAEPELGLGPLHTTFDGRGNAYTTLFIDSQVVKWNMADAVRAYNGEKVDYIKQKLDVQYQPGHIHASLTETSEADGKWLVALCKFSKDRFLPT
;
A
#
# COMPACT_ATOMS: atom_id res chain seq x y z
N PHE A 1 14.30 19.49 -9.32
CA PHE A 1 13.02 18.78 -9.18
C PHE A 1 12.56 18.89 -7.74
N MET A 2 11.59 19.76 -7.45
CA MET A 2 11.02 19.92 -6.11
C MET A 2 9.75 19.08 -6.05
N MET A 3 9.65 18.18 -5.06
CA MET A 3 8.49 17.29 -4.89
C MET A 3 7.32 18.12 -4.34
N ARG A 4 6.52 18.66 -5.28
CA ARG A 4 5.64 19.82 -5.06
C ARG A 4 4.41 19.52 -4.21
N ASN A 5 3.79 18.37 -4.38
CA ASN A 5 2.56 18.02 -3.66
C ASN A 5 2.92 17.25 -2.38
N GLU A 6 2.31 17.60 -1.25
CA GLU A 6 2.51 16.87 0.02
C GLU A 6 1.82 15.50 0.03
N ARG A 7 0.81 15.31 -0.82
CA ARG A 7 0.14 14.03 -1.05
C ARG A 7 0.01 13.78 -2.54
N ASP A 8 0.26 12.53 -2.92
CA ASP A 8 -0.17 11.97 -4.19
C ASP A 8 -1.40 11.08 -3.90
N TRP A 9 -1.59 9.98 -4.63
CA TRP A 9 -2.78 9.15 -4.47
C TRP A 9 -2.50 7.67 -4.60
N VAL A 10 -3.40 6.87 -4.03
CA VAL A 10 -3.74 5.54 -4.53
C VAL A 10 -4.99 5.69 -5.40
N VAL A 11 -4.92 5.20 -6.64
CA VAL A 11 -6.09 5.16 -7.53
C VAL A 11 -6.75 3.79 -7.42
N ILE A 12 -8.01 3.78 -7.00
CA ILE A 12 -8.84 2.57 -6.92
C ILE A 12 -9.63 2.44 -8.21
N PHE A 13 -9.66 1.23 -8.77
CA PHE A 13 -10.40 0.89 -9.98
C PHE A 13 -11.61 0.01 -9.62
N ASN A 14 -12.80 0.40 -10.05
CA ASN A 14 -13.99 -0.44 -9.90
C ASN A 14 -14.12 -1.36 -11.13
N ILE A 15 -13.60 -2.59 -10.99
CA ILE A 15 -13.57 -3.56 -12.09
C ILE A 15 -14.98 -3.85 -12.65
N PRO A 16 -16.03 -4.10 -11.84
CA PRO A 16 -17.39 -4.28 -12.37
C PRO A 16 -17.90 -3.10 -13.21
N ARG A 17 -17.63 -1.85 -12.80
CA ARG A 17 -18.00 -0.66 -13.58
C ARG A 17 -17.21 -0.56 -14.89
N ILE A 18 -15.92 -0.92 -14.89
CA ILE A 18 -15.07 -0.95 -16.08
C ILE A 18 -15.60 -2.00 -17.08
N GLU A 19 -15.88 -3.22 -16.62
CA GLU A 19 -16.44 -4.29 -17.45
C GLU A 19 -17.79 -3.87 -18.06
N ALA A 20 -18.66 -3.24 -17.27
CA ALA A 20 -19.93 -2.71 -17.75
C ALA A 20 -19.76 -1.59 -18.80
N ALA A 21 -18.77 -0.70 -18.63
CA ALA A 21 -18.44 0.33 -19.60
C ALA A 21 -17.96 -0.27 -20.92
N ILE A 22 -17.05 -1.26 -20.87
CA ILE A 22 -16.55 -1.97 -22.04
C ILE A 22 -17.70 -2.67 -22.77
N LYS A 23 -18.56 -3.40 -22.05
CA LYS A 23 -19.72 -4.08 -22.63
C LYS A 23 -20.71 -3.11 -23.28
N ALA A 24 -20.83 -1.89 -22.76
CA ALA A 24 -21.65 -0.83 -23.32
C ALA A 24 -20.99 -0.06 -24.47
N GLY A 25 -19.79 -0.44 -24.90
CA GLY A 25 -19.03 0.27 -25.95
C GLY A 25 -18.46 1.62 -25.51
N LYS A 26 -18.37 1.88 -24.20
CA LYS A 26 -17.85 3.13 -23.63
C LYS A 26 -16.34 3.07 -23.44
N PHE A 27 -15.62 2.90 -24.54
CA PHE A 27 -14.16 2.88 -24.58
C PHE A 27 -13.67 3.46 -25.89
N GLU A 28 -12.39 3.79 -25.94
CA GLU A 28 -11.67 4.11 -27.18
C GLU A 28 -10.58 3.08 -27.44
N THR A 29 -9.98 3.16 -28.63
CA THR A 29 -8.76 2.43 -28.97
C THR A 29 -7.68 3.43 -29.35
N LEU A 30 -6.43 3.17 -28.97
CA LEU A 30 -5.30 4.05 -29.26
C LEU A 30 -4.43 3.47 -30.38
N GLY A 31 -4.20 4.27 -31.43
CA GLY A 31 -3.50 3.83 -32.64
C GLY A 31 -4.21 2.67 -33.32
N ASP A 32 -3.45 1.67 -33.77
CA ASP A 32 -3.99 0.49 -34.45
C ASP A 32 -4.41 -0.64 -33.49
N SER A 33 -4.16 -0.47 -32.18
CA SER A 33 -4.50 -1.47 -31.16
C SER A 33 -6.00 -1.68 -31.06
N LYS A 34 -6.44 -2.92 -30.82
CA LYS A 34 -7.86 -3.26 -30.58
C LYS A 34 -8.21 -3.34 -29.09
N VAL A 35 -7.27 -3.02 -28.20
CA VAL A 35 -7.47 -3.05 -26.75
C VAL A 35 -8.41 -1.91 -26.33
N PRO A 36 -9.53 -2.20 -25.63
CA PRO A 36 -10.39 -1.18 -25.06
C PRO A 36 -9.65 -0.32 -24.02
N VAL A 37 -9.72 1.00 -24.17
CA VAL A 37 -9.19 1.99 -23.23
C VAL A 37 -10.34 2.79 -22.66
N VAL A 38 -10.50 2.77 -21.34
CA VAL A 38 -11.52 3.55 -20.61
C VAL A 38 -10.88 4.78 -19.96
N ASP A 39 -11.63 5.88 -19.88
CA ASP A 39 -11.16 7.10 -19.21
C ASP A 39 -11.35 7.01 -17.68
N GLY A 40 -10.25 6.76 -16.98
CA GLY A 40 -10.18 6.68 -15.53
C GLY A 40 -9.67 7.95 -14.85
N ARG A 41 -9.59 9.10 -15.54
CA ARG A 41 -9.12 10.37 -14.95
C ARG A 41 -10.04 10.84 -13.81
N GLU A 42 -9.56 11.80 -13.02
CA GLU A 42 -10.31 12.41 -11.92
C GLU A 42 -11.71 12.88 -12.39
N GLY A 43 -12.74 12.55 -11.62
CA GLY A 43 -14.15 12.77 -11.98
C GLY A 43 -14.82 11.58 -12.69
N SER A 44 -14.09 10.54 -13.08
CA SER A 44 -14.66 9.32 -13.66
C SER A 44 -15.47 8.51 -12.64
N GLU A 45 -16.52 7.85 -13.13
CA GLU A 45 -17.27 6.86 -12.34
C GLU A 45 -16.49 5.54 -12.14
N LEU A 46 -15.40 5.34 -12.88
CA LEU A 46 -14.62 4.10 -12.90
C LEU A 46 -13.54 4.07 -11.81
N THR A 47 -13.12 5.23 -11.33
CA THR A 47 -11.98 5.38 -10.43
C THR A 47 -12.26 6.28 -9.24
N ARG A 48 -11.50 6.09 -8.16
CA ARG A 48 -11.44 7.02 -7.02
C ARG A 48 -9.99 7.27 -6.66
N TYR A 49 -9.64 8.52 -6.38
CA TYR A 49 -8.29 8.96 -6.04
C TYR A 49 -8.23 9.24 -4.54
N ILE A 50 -7.54 8.39 -3.78
CA ILE A 50 -7.42 8.51 -2.32
C ILE A 50 -6.08 9.18 -1.99
N PRO A 51 -6.07 10.40 -1.40
CA PRO A 51 -4.83 11.11 -1.09
C PRO A 51 -3.92 10.38 -0.07
N VAL A 52 -2.67 10.11 -0.46
CA VAL A 52 -1.65 9.39 0.33
C VAL A 52 -0.30 10.11 0.25
N PRO A 53 0.37 10.37 1.40
CA PRO A 53 1.72 10.95 1.43
C PRO A 53 2.81 9.87 1.26
N LYS A 54 3.98 10.13 0.67
CA LYS A 54 4.28 11.13 -0.35
C LYS A 54 5.17 10.46 -1.40
N ASN A 55 4.77 10.52 -2.66
CA ASN A 55 5.28 9.69 -3.74
C ASN A 55 5.28 8.21 -3.36
N PRO A 56 4.12 7.66 -2.92
CA PRO A 56 4.03 6.32 -2.38
C PRO A 56 4.51 5.26 -3.39
N HIS A 57 5.00 4.13 -2.87
CA HIS A 57 5.63 3.08 -3.67
C HIS A 57 4.85 1.77 -3.63
N GLY A 58 5.09 0.92 -2.63
CA GLY A 58 4.38 -0.35 -2.49
C GLY A 58 2.90 -0.14 -2.21
N CYS A 59 2.05 -0.98 -2.80
CA CYS A 59 0.62 -1.06 -2.52
C CYS A 59 0.28 -2.54 -2.30
N ASN A 60 0.01 -2.93 -1.07
CA ASN A 60 -0.05 -4.33 -0.64
C ASN A 60 -1.40 -4.64 0.02
N THR A 61 -2.07 -5.71 -0.40
CA THR A 61 -3.34 -6.16 0.19
C THR A 61 -3.06 -7.06 1.39
N SER A 62 -3.63 -6.76 2.57
CA SER A 62 -3.52 -7.63 3.74
C SER A 62 -4.10 -9.01 3.45
N SER A 63 -3.51 -10.06 4.01
CA SER A 63 -3.93 -11.44 3.72
C SER A 63 -5.36 -11.78 4.19
N ASP A 64 -5.93 -10.97 5.08
CA ASP A 64 -7.33 -11.07 5.51
C ASP A 64 -8.31 -10.28 4.62
N GLY A 65 -7.81 -9.63 3.56
CA GLY A 65 -8.60 -8.89 2.58
C GLY A 65 -9.19 -7.57 3.11
N LYS A 66 -8.77 -7.09 4.29
CA LYS A 66 -9.36 -5.89 4.88
C LYS A 66 -8.75 -4.58 4.40
N TYR A 67 -7.45 -4.58 4.09
CA TYR A 67 -6.73 -3.34 3.83
C TYR A 67 -5.91 -3.39 2.55
N PHE A 68 -5.92 -2.30 1.79
CA PHE A 68 -4.77 -1.94 0.95
C PHE A 68 -3.83 -1.05 1.76
N ILE A 69 -2.53 -1.36 1.74
CA ILE A 69 -1.52 -0.61 2.48
C ILE A 69 -0.55 0.02 1.50
N ALA A 70 -0.57 1.35 1.44
CA ALA A 70 0.32 2.14 0.61
C ALA A 70 1.54 2.61 1.42
N ASN A 71 2.73 2.44 0.86
CA ASN A 71 3.99 2.71 1.55
C ASN A 71 4.49 4.10 1.18
N GLY A 72 4.62 4.98 2.17
CA GLY A 72 4.71 6.42 1.96
C GLY A 72 6.03 6.93 1.39
N LYS A 73 7.05 6.09 1.24
CA LYS A 73 8.38 6.39 0.71
C LYS A 73 9.03 7.64 1.34
N LEU A 74 8.68 8.82 0.83
CA LEU A 74 9.21 10.09 1.32
C LEU A 74 8.51 10.54 2.61
N SER A 75 7.27 10.12 2.80
CA SER A 75 6.61 10.16 4.11
C SER A 75 7.10 8.98 4.95
N PRO A 76 7.41 9.18 6.25
CA PRO A 76 7.84 8.11 7.15
C PRO A 76 6.68 7.20 7.62
N THR A 77 5.58 7.17 6.85
CA THR A 77 4.32 6.51 7.19
C THR A 77 3.93 5.45 6.16
N VAL A 78 2.97 4.60 6.53
CA VAL A 78 2.14 3.86 5.56
C VAL A 78 0.70 4.32 5.73
N SER A 79 -0.13 4.23 4.68
CA SER A 79 -1.55 4.55 4.74
C SER A 79 -2.38 3.28 4.51
N MET A 80 -3.28 2.96 5.44
CA MET A 80 -4.16 1.79 5.38
C MET A 80 -5.56 2.19 4.88
N ILE A 81 -5.92 1.75 3.69
CA ILE A 81 -7.25 1.92 3.09
C ILE A 81 -8.12 0.72 3.45
N GLU A 82 -9.27 0.94 4.08
CA GLU A 82 -10.25 -0.11 4.42
C GLU A 82 -11.09 -0.49 3.21
N ILE A 83 -10.92 -1.73 2.72
CA ILE A 83 -11.53 -2.22 1.48
C ILE A 83 -13.06 -2.23 1.58
N ALA A 84 -13.61 -2.56 2.77
CA ALA A 84 -15.05 -2.59 3.00
C ALA A 84 -15.75 -1.24 2.81
N LYS A 85 -15.01 -0.11 2.87
CA LYS A 85 -15.55 1.23 2.64
C LYS A 85 -15.54 1.66 1.17
N LEU A 86 -14.93 0.88 0.27
CA LEU A 86 -14.75 1.32 -1.11
C LEU A 86 -16.08 1.40 -1.88
N ASP A 87 -17.03 0.48 -1.63
CA ASP A 87 -18.35 0.56 -2.27
C ASP A 87 -19.10 1.84 -1.88
N ASP A 88 -19.03 2.23 -0.60
CA ASP A 88 -19.62 3.47 -0.10
C ASP A 88 -18.94 4.72 -0.69
N LEU A 89 -17.62 4.66 -0.89
CA LEU A 89 -16.87 5.70 -1.60
C LEU A 89 -17.32 5.83 -3.07
N PHE A 90 -17.50 4.71 -3.78
CA PHE A 90 -18.01 4.72 -5.15
C PHE A 90 -19.47 5.13 -5.24
N ALA A 91 -20.27 4.89 -4.20
CA ALA A 91 -21.65 5.33 -4.07
C ALA A 91 -21.81 6.80 -3.63
N GLY A 92 -20.69 7.51 -3.38
CA GLY A 92 -20.71 8.92 -3.01
C GLY A 92 -21.20 9.19 -1.58
N LYS A 93 -21.10 8.20 -0.68
CA LYS A 93 -21.51 8.36 0.73
C LYS A 93 -20.50 9.15 1.57
N PHE A 94 -19.27 9.31 1.09
CA PHE A 94 -18.21 10.09 1.74
C PHE A 94 -18.00 11.42 1.00
N LYS A 95 -17.74 12.47 1.75
CA LYS A 95 -17.41 13.81 1.21
C LYS A 95 -15.93 13.93 0.91
N ASP A 96 -15.09 13.26 1.71
CA ASP A 96 -13.65 13.20 1.51
C ASP A 96 -13.25 11.75 1.19
N PRO A 97 -12.56 11.47 0.06
CA PRO A 97 -12.03 10.15 -0.23
C PRO A 97 -11.15 9.57 0.87
N ARG A 98 -10.56 10.40 1.75
CA ARG A 98 -9.78 9.94 2.90
C ARG A 98 -10.59 9.32 4.04
N GLU A 99 -11.92 9.39 4.03
CA GLU A 99 -12.77 8.71 5.02
C GLU A 99 -12.62 7.17 4.99
N VAL A 100 -12.05 6.62 3.92
CA VAL A 100 -11.68 5.19 3.81
C VAL A 100 -10.35 4.84 4.47
N ILE A 101 -9.56 5.83 4.92
CA ILE A 101 -8.29 5.56 5.60
C ILE A 101 -8.57 5.11 7.03
N ALA A 102 -8.21 3.86 7.35
CA ALA A 102 -8.35 3.29 8.68
C ALA A 102 -7.19 3.65 9.62
N ALA A 103 -5.98 3.85 9.08
CA ALA A 103 -4.82 4.26 9.85
C ALA A 103 -3.74 4.88 8.95
N GLU A 104 -2.86 5.69 9.55
CA GLU A 104 -1.65 6.21 8.90
C GLU A 104 -0.44 6.17 9.86
N PRO A 105 0.02 4.97 10.30
CA PRO A 105 1.06 4.86 11.31
C PRO A 105 2.41 5.35 10.79
N GLU A 106 3.13 6.09 11.64
CA GLU A 106 4.54 6.41 11.43
C GLU A 106 5.40 5.20 11.81
N LEU A 107 6.30 4.80 10.90
CA LEU A 107 7.08 3.57 11.02
C LEU A 107 8.60 3.81 11.02
N GLY A 108 9.08 4.83 10.30
CA GLY A 108 10.50 5.17 10.16
C GLY A 108 10.83 5.70 8.77
N LEU A 109 12.11 5.91 8.47
CA LEU A 109 12.53 6.59 7.25
C LEU A 109 12.56 5.65 6.03
N GLY A 110 11.83 6.03 4.98
CA GLY A 110 11.83 5.34 3.70
C GLY A 110 10.96 4.07 3.63
N PRO A 111 9.70 4.06 4.10
CA PRO A 111 8.84 2.88 3.96
C PRO A 111 8.56 2.57 2.49
N LEU A 112 8.97 1.38 2.00
CA LEU A 112 8.85 1.03 0.57
C LEU A 112 7.85 -0.07 0.27
N HIS A 113 7.82 -1.15 1.06
CA HIS A 113 7.00 -2.33 0.77
C HIS A 113 6.54 -3.01 2.05
N THR A 114 5.32 -3.56 2.05
CA THR A 114 4.74 -4.25 3.20
C THR A 114 4.32 -5.69 2.87
N THR A 115 4.52 -6.62 3.80
CA THR A 115 4.05 -8.02 3.72
C THR A 115 3.44 -8.47 5.05
N PHE A 116 2.80 -9.66 5.09
CA PHE A 116 1.88 -10.06 6.15
C PHE A 116 2.17 -11.47 6.65
N ASP A 117 1.95 -11.72 7.95
CA ASP A 117 2.18 -13.03 8.56
C ASP A 117 0.93 -13.88 8.82
N GLY A 118 -0.25 -13.41 8.40
CA GLY A 118 -1.52 -14.09 8.69
C GLY A 118 -1.98 -14.02 10.16
N ARG A 119 -1.22 -13.37 11.05
CA ARG A 119 -1.51 -13.22 12.49
C ARG A 119 -1.85 -11.78 12.88
N GLY A 120 -2.18 -10.95 11.89
CA GLY A 120 -2.51 -9.54 12.07
C GLY A 120 -1.30 -8.59 12.13
N ASN A 121 -0.08 -9.09 11.93
CA ASN A 121 1.10 -8.22 11.82
C ASN A 121 1.46 -7.97 10.37
N ALA A 122 1.95 -6.75 10.14
CA ALA A 122 2.56 -6.31 8.91
C ALA A 122 4.07 -6.09 9.13
N TYR A 123 4.83 -6.25 8.05
CA TYR A 123 6.27 -6.12 8.01
C TYR A 123 6.63 -5.16 6.89
N THR A 124 7.15 -3.99 7.23
CA THR A 124 7.46 -2.93 6.27
C THR A 124 8.97 -2.73 6.16
N THR A 125 9.48 -2.57 4.94
CA THR A 125 10.88 -2.19 4.71
C THR A 125 11.07 -0.70 4.89
N LEU A 126 12.09 -0.31 5.65
CA LEU A 126 12.55 1.06 5.81
C LEU A 126 13.88 1.20 5.07
N PHE A 127 13.85 1.78 3.87
CA PHE A 127 15.00 1.85 2.97
C PHE A 127 16.14 2.68 3.57
N ILE A 128 15.82 3.84 4.16
CA ILE A 128 16.81 4.77 4.70
C ILE A 128 17.34 4.23 6.03
N ASP A 129 16.46 3.82 6.93
CA ASP A 129 16.86 3.24 8.22
C ASP A 129 17.55 1.87 8.07
N SER A 130 17.47 1.24 6.89
CA SER A 130 17.99 -0.10 6.61
C SER A 130 17.41 -1.18 7.53
N GLN A 131 16.09 -1.14 7.70
CA GLN A 131 15.38 -1.98 8.66
C GLN A 131 14.16 -2.66 8.06
N VAL A 132 13.73 -3.74 8.70
CA VAL A 132 12.36 -4.26 8.62
C VAL A 132 11.67 -3.93 9.94
N VAL A 133 10.52 -3.26 9.87
CA VAL A 133 9.68 -2.98 11.03
C VAL A 133 8.47 -3.91 11.04
N LYS A 134 8.32 -4.67 12.12
CA LYS A 134 7.11 -5.45 12.42
C LYS A 134 6.16 -4.56 13.23
N TRP A 135 4.91 -4.48 12.81
CA TRP A 135 3.88 -3.70 13.47
C TRP A 135 2.51 -4.40 13.38
N ASN A 136 1.61 -4.12 14.32
CA ASN A 136 0.27 -4.71 14.36
C ASN A 136 -0.76 -3.78 13.72
N MET A 137 -1.53 -4.30 12.76
CA MET A 137 -2.47 -3.50 11.98
C MET A 137 -3.65 -2.99 12.81
N ALA A 138 -4.20 -3.80 13.72
CA ALA A 138 -5.34 -3.40 14.54
C ALA A 138 -4.93 -2.35 15.60
N ASP A 139 -3.75 -2.50 16.19
CA ASP A 139 -3.20 -1.50 17.10
C ASP A 139 -2.92 -0.17 16.39
N ALA A 140 -2.48 -0.20 15.12
CA ALA A 140 -2.30 1.02 14.34
C ALA A 140 -3.62 1.75 14.08
N VAL A 141 -4.70 1.01 13.80
CA VAL A 141 -6.06 1.58 13.68
C VAL A 141 -6.55 2.16 15.00
N ARG A 142 -6.33 1.48 16.12
CA ARG A 142 -6.66 1.99 17.46
C ARG A 142 -5.87 3.26 17.80
N ALA A 143 -4.57 3.28 17.52
CA ALA A 143 -3.72 4.44 17.70
C ALA A 143 -4.16 5.64 16.85
N TYR A 144 -4.55 5.39 15.60
CA TYR A 144 -5.09 6.43 14.72
C TYR A 144 -6.39 7.05 15.25
N ASN A 145 -7.19 6.26 15.97
CA ASN A 145 -8.40 6.72 16.66
C ASN A 145 -8.12 7.33 18.05
N GLY A 146 -6.87 7.62 18.38
CA GLY A 146 -6.47 8.35 19.59
C GLY A 146 -6.17 7.48 20.81
N GLU A 147 -6.23 6.15 20.68
CA GLU A 147 -5.84 5.26 21.78
C GLU A 147 -4.32 5.27 21.97
N LYS A 148 -3.86 5.32 23.23
CA LYS A 148 -2.42 5.19 23.55
C LYS A 148 -2.02 3.71 23.53
N VAL A 149 -1.76 3.18 22.36
CA VAL A 149 -1.30 1.81 22.15
C VAL A 149 -0.08 1.78 21.23
N ASP A 150 0.93 1.01 21.61
CA ASP A 150 2.12 0.81 20.78
C ASP A 150 1.85 -0.25 19.70
N TYR A 151 1.80 0.18 18.45
CA TYR A 151 1.62 -0.69 17.30
C TYR A 151 2.93 -1.27 16.77
N ILE A 152 4.09 -0.71 17.10
CA ILE A 152 5.39 -1.23 16.67
C ILE A 152 5.78 -2.40 17.59
N LYS A 153 6.15 -3.54 17.00
CA LYS A 153 6.52 -4.74 17.76
C LYS A 153 8.02 -5.01 17.73
N GLN A 154 8.68 -4.66 16.63
CA GLN A 154 10.11 -4.87 16.46
C GLN A 154 10.63 -4.03 15.28
N LYS A 155 11.86 -3.53 15.38
CA LYS A 155 12.67 -3.13 14.24
C LYS A 155 13.89 -4.05 14.15
N LEU A 156 14.17 -4.60 12.97
CA LEU A 156 15.27 -5.51 12.71
C LEU A 156 16.17 -4.91 11.63
N ASP A 157 17.45 -4.75 11.93
CA ASP A 157 18.43 -4.28 10.96
C ASP A 157 18.66 -5.31 9.86
N VAL A 158 18.65 -4.85 8.61
CA VAL A 158 18.96 -5.65 7.42
C VAL A 158 20.08 -4.99 6.61
N GLN A 159 20.76 -5.77 5.78
CA GLN A 159 22.03 -5.34 5.18
C GLN A 159 22.00 -5.40 3.64
N TYR A 160 21.88 -4.26 2.95
CA TYR A 160 21.43 -2.94 3.41
C TYR A 160 20.44 -2.34 2.39
N GLN A 161 19.71 -1.30 2.81
CA GLN A 161 18.73 -0.59 1.98
C GLN A 161 17.70 -1.55 1.37
N PRO A 162 16.78 -2.12 2.18
CA PRO A 162 15.78 -3.06 1.71
C PRO A 162 14.79 -2.38 0.75
N GLY A 163 14.57 -2.99 -0.41
CA GLY A 163 13.48 -2.61 -1.31
C GLY A 163 12.19 -3.33 -0.95
N HIS A 164 11.89 -4.40 -1.68
CA HIS A 164 10.74 -5.25 -1.39
C HIS A 164 11.03 -6.24 -0.25
N ILE A 165 9.96 -6.76 0.33
CA ILE A 165 9.96 -7.84 1.32
C ILE A 165 8.78 -8.76 1.04
N HIS A 166 8.96 -10.06 1.28
CA HIS A 166 7.92 -11.05 1.03
C HIS A 166 7.93 -12.13 2.11
N ALA A 167 6.79 -12.31 2.78
CA ALA A 167 6.54 -13.44 3.68
C ALA A 167 5.93 -14.61 2.91
N SER A 168 6.18 -15.84 3.36
CA SER A 168 5.62 -17.03 2.71
C SER A 168 4.09 -17.00 2.67
N LEU A 169 3.53 -17.23 1.48
CA LEU A 169 2.09 -17.25 1.19
C LEU A 169 1.36 -15.92 1.47
N THR A 170 2.08 -14.80 1.63
CA THR A 170 1.51 -13.51 2.05
C THR A 170 0.45 -12.93 1.12
N GLU A 171 0.45 -13.29 -0.17
CA GLU A 171 -0.48 -12.77 -1.17
C GLU A 171 -1.73 -13.67 -1.33
N THR A 172 -1.92 -14.62 -0.42
CA THR A 172 -3.11 -15.47 -0.34
C THR A 172 -3.73 -15.36 1.06
N SER A 173 -4.94 -15.90 1.22
CA SER A 173 -5.57 -16.04 2.54
C SER A 173 -4.92 -17.12 3.42
N GLU A 174 -3.90 -17.82 2.91
CA GLU A 174 -3.18 -18.90 3.59
C GLU A 174 -1.79 -18.44 4.08
N ALA A 175 -1.59 -17.14 4.25
CA ALA A 175 -0.38 -16.57 4.85
C ALA A 175 -0.01 -17.31 6.15
N ASP A 176 1.14 -18.00 6.14
CA ASP A 176 1.50 -18.94 7.21
C ASP A 176 2.45 -18.34 8.25
N GLY A 177 3.04 -17.18 7.91
CA GLY A 177 3.94 -16.42 8.75
C GLY A 177 5.19 -17.18 9.20
N LYS A 178 5.70 -18.10 8.36
CA LYS A 178 6.90 -18.90 8.66
C LYS A 178 8.20 -18.25 8.20
N TRP A 179 8.24 -17.75 6.97
CA TRP A 179 9.44 -17.17 6.36
C TRP A 179 9.23 -15.72 5.97
N LEU A 180 10.32 -14.98 5.93
CA LEU A 180 10.37 -13.58 5.51
C LEU A 180 11.69 -13.34 4.74
N VAL A 181 11.59 -12.80 3.53
CA VAL A 181 12.76 -12.47 2.68
C VAL A 181 12.75 -10.99 2.37
N ALA A 182 13.79 -10.26 2.80
CA ALA A 182 14.00 -8.85 2.50
C ALA A 182 15.05 -8.68 1.39
N LEU A 183 14.69 -7.95 0.32
CA LEU A 183 15.53 -7.80 -0.87
C LEU A 183 16.35 -6.50 -0.80
N CYS A 184 17.48 -6.58 -0.10
CA CYS A 184 18.44 -5.49 0.10
C CYS A 184 19.19 -5.10 -1.17
N LYS A 185 19.39 -3.80 -1.39
CA LYS A 185 19.97 -3.25 -2.64
C LYS A 185 21.47 -3.07 -2.60
N PHE A 186 22.05 -2.86 -1.42
CA PHE A 186 23.50 -2.72 -1.27
C PHE A 186 24.02 -3.81 -0.35
N SER A 187 24.80 -4.74 -0.90
CA SER A 187 25.39 -5.83 -0.11
C SER A 187 26.64 -5.42 0.67
N LYS A 188 27.30 -4.32 0.31
CA LYS A 188 28.51 -3.81 0.98
C LYS A 188 29.52 -4.92 1.31
N ASP A 189 29.74 -5.17 2.60
CA ASP A 189 30.71 -6.10 3.18
C ASP A 189 30.14 -7.50 3.46
N ARG A 190 28.92 -7.80 2.99
CA ARG A 190 28.24 -9.08 3.28
C ARG A 190 28.78 -10.26 2.47
N PHE A 191 29.62 -10.02 1.46
CA PHE A 191 30.20 -11.04 0.59
C PHE A 191 31.70 -10.80 0.36
N LEU A 192 32.38 -11.81 -0.18
CA LEU A 192 33.74 -11.61 -0.71
C LEU A 192 33.71 -10.56 -1.83
N PRO A 193 34.72 -9.69 -1.93
CA PRO A 193 34.80 -8.70 -3.01
C PRO A 193 34.96 -9.41 -4.36
N THR A 194 34.25 -8.91 -5.38
CA THR A 194 34.24 -9.42 -6.77
C THR A 194 34.54 -8.33 -7.76
#